data_AF-A0A349VYI9-F1
#
_entry.id   AF-A0A349VYI9-F1
#
_cell.length_a   1.000
_cell.length_b   1.000
_cell.length_c   1.000
_cell.angle_alpha   90.00
_cell.angle_beta   90.00
_cell.angle_gamma   90.00
#
_symmetry.space_group_name_H-M   'P 1'
#
loop_
_entity.id
_entity.type
_entity.pdbx_description
1 polymer ?
#
loop_
_entity_poly.entity_id
_entity_poly.type
_entity_poly.pdbx_seq_one_letter_code
_entity_poly.pdbx_strand_id
1 'polypeptide(L)' 'MYKLVKPIFFTMNPETAHHKVTGGLNVFSKIWGAKQLLNAFFTVEDPRLEREVFGLKFKNPVGLA' A
#
# COMPACT_ATOMS: atom_id res chain seq x y z
N MET A 1 -13.49 -4.09 -3.80
CA MET A 1 -13.09 -4.27 -2.38
C MET A 1 -13.15 -2.96 -1.58
N TYR A 2 -12.46 -1.87 -1.98
CA TYR A 2 -12.42 -0.61 -1.22
C TYR A 2 -13.81 -0.05 -0.82
N LYS A 3 -14.76 0.01 -1.77
CA LYS A 3 -16.14 0.49 -1.52
C LYS A 3 -16.90 -0.33 -0.46
N LEU A 4 -16.52 -1.59 -0.24
CA LEU A 4 -17.16 -2.48 0.74
C LEU A 4 -16.57 -2.31 2.14
N VAL A 5 -15.24 -2.13 2.23
CA VAL A 5 -14.54 -1.98 3.52
C VAL A 5 -14.58 -0.55 4.05
N LYS A 6 -14.65 0.45 3.18
CA LYS A 6 -14.72 1.88 3.54
C LYS A 6 -15.82 2.21 4.56
N PRO A 7 -17.10 1.82 4.39
CA PRO A 7 -18.14 2.15 5.36
C PRO A 7 -17.87 1.55 6.74
N ILE A 8 -17.25 0.36 6.80
CA ILE A 8 -16.90 -0.31 8.07
C ILE A 8 -15.79 0.45 8.81
N PHE A 9 -14.74 0.88 8.10
CA PHE A 9 -13.67 1.66 8.74
C PHE A 9 -14.12 3.07 9.14
N PHE A 10 -15.08 3.65 8.42
CA PHE A 10 -15.59 5.00 8.69
C PHE A 10 -16.53 5.07 9.90
N THR A 11 -16.96 3.93 10.45
CA THR A 11 -17.67 3.88 11.73
C THR A 11 -16.72 3.85 12.93
N MET A 12 -15.41 3.66 12.72
CA MET A 12 -14.41 3.61 13.79
C MET A 12 -13.77 4.99 14.02
N ASN A 13 -13.19 5.21 15.21
CA ASN A 13 -12.30 6.35 15.44
C ASN A 13 -11.13 6.32 14.41
N PRO A 14 -10.75 7.46 13.80
CA PRO A 14 -9.73 7.50 12.74
C PRO A 14 -8.39 6.88 13.13
N GLU A 15 -7.90 7.15 14.34
CA GLU A 15 -6.62 6.63 14.84
C GLU A 15 -6.70 5.12 15.05
N THR A 16 -7.83 4.63 15.59
CA THR A 16 -8.10 3.19 15.73
C THR A 16 -8.15 2.50 14.37
N ALA A 17 -8.82 3.10 13.38
CA ALA A 17 -8.88 2.56 12.02
C ALA A 17 -7.48 2.50 11.40
N HIS A 18 -6.70 3.58 11.54
CA HIS A 18 -5.33 3.65 11.05
C HIS A 18 -4.45 2.55 11.64
N HIS A 19 -4.41 2.40 12.98
CA HIS A 19 -3.62 1.36 13.64
C HIS A 19 -4.07 -0.05 13.29
N LYS A 20 -5.38 -0.29 13.13
CA LYS A 20 -5.90 -1.59 12.69
C LYS A 20 -5.43 -1.94 11.27
N VAL A 21 -5.46 -0.97 10.35
CA VAL A 21 -5.03 -1.19 8.96
C VAL A 21 -3.51 -1.38 8.88
N THR A 22 -2.71 -0.52 9.52
CA THR A 22 -1.25 -0.63 9.48
C THR A 22 -0.75 -1.88 10.20
N GLY A 23 -1.33 -2.20 11.38
CA GLY A 23 -1.06 -3.43 12.11
C GLY A 23 -1.44 -4.68 11.31
N GLY A 24 -2.63 -4.69 10.70
CA GLY A 24 -3.09 -5.78 9.85
C GLY A 24 -2.19 -5.99 8.63
N LEU A 25 -1.79 -4.90 7.95
CA LEU A 25 -0.87 -4.96 6.82
C LEU A 25 0.51 -5.50 7.23
N ASN A 26 1.01 -5.13 8.41
CA ASN A 26 2.28 -5.63 8.94
C ASN A 26 2.21 -7.13 9.24
N VAL A 27 1.14 -7.61 9.87
CA VAL A 27 0.94 -9.04 10.14
C VAL A 27 0.82 -9.82 8.83
N PHE A 28 0.00 -9.34 7.89
CA PHE A 28 -0.17 -9.98 6.59
C PHE A 28 1.15 -10.07 5.80
N SER A 29 1.96 -9.00 5.83
CA SER A 29 3.25 -8.95 5.12
C SER A 29 4.32 -9.91 5.67
N LYS A 30 4.10 -10.50 6.86
CA LYS A 30 4.98 -11.54 7.42
C LYS A 30 4.68 -12.94 6.88
N ILE A 31 3.50 -13.14 6.27
CA ILE A 31 3.11 -14.42 5.69
C ILE A 31 3.91 -14.63 4.39
N TRP A 32 4.43 -15.85 4.21
CA TRP A 32 5.17 -16.20 2.99
C TRP A 32 4.28 -16.04 1.75
N GLY A 33 4.79 -15.34 0.72
CA GLY A 33 4.05 -15.06 -0.51
C GLY A 33 3.10 -13.86 -0.47
N ALA A 34 2.78 -13.31 0.70
CA ALA A 34 1.84 -12.20 0.84
C ALA A 34 2.30 -10.92 0.13
N LYS A 35 3.60 -10.59 0.23
CA LYS A 35 4.18 -9.42 -0.45
C LYS A 35 4.13 -9.57 -1.98
N GLN A 36 4.43 -10.75 -2.49
CA GLN A 36 4.36 -11.07 -3.92
C GLN A 36 2.92 -10.93 -4.42
N LEU A 37 1.95 -11.40 -3.65
CA LEU A 37 0.53 -11.26 -3.98
C LEU A 37 0.09 -9.80 -4.03
N LEU A 38 0.48 -8.97 -3.04
CA LEU A 38 0.19 -7.54 -3.05
C LEU A 38 0.80 -6.86 -4.28
N ASN A 39 2.06 -7.15 -4.60
CA ASN A 39 2.71 -6.60 -5.78
C ASN A 39 1.99 -7.01 -7.08
N ALA A 40 1.53 -8.26 -7.18
CA ALA A 40 0.83 -8.74 -8.37
C ALA A 40 -0.52 -8.02 -8.61
N PHE A 41 -1.22 -7.62 -7.54
CA PHE A 41 -2.52 -6.94 -7.66
C PHE A 41 -2.43 -5.41 -7.72
N PHE A 42 -1.40 -4.81 -7.10
CA PHE A 42 -1.38 -3.36 -6.86
C PHE A 42 -0.19 -2.61 -7.45
N THR A 43 0.81 -3.30 -8.02
CA THR A 43 1.93 -2.64 -8.69
C THR A 43 1.58 -2.31 -10.14
N VAL A 44 1.86 -1.08 -10.54
CA VAL A 44 1.86 -0.64 -11.95
C VAL A 44 3.31 -0.41 -12.36
N GLU A 45 3.79 -1.21 -13.32
CA GLU A 45 5.13 -1.04 -13.90
C GLU A 45 4.99 -0.44 -15.30
N ASP A 46 5.51 0.78 -15.47
CA ASP A 46 5.53 1.50 -16.75
C ASP A 46 6.82 2.32 -16.83
N PRO A 47 7.69 2.10 -17.83
CA PRO A 47 8.94 2.84 -17.98
C PRO A 47 8.76 4.37 -18.02
N ARG A 48 7.58 4.86 -18.43
CA ARG A 48 7.27 6.30 -18.46
C ARG A 48 7.14 6.92 -17.06
N LEU A 49 6.98 6.09 -16.03
CA LEU A 49 6.87 6.54 -14.64
C LEU A 49 8.24 6.67 -13.95
N GLU A 50 9.29 6.03 -14.48
CA GLU A 50 10.60 6.03 -13.83
C GLU A 50 11.18 7.44 -13.68
N ARG A 51 11.82 7.71 -12.53
CA ARG A 51 12.45 8.99 -12.21
C ARG A 51 13.83 8.78 -11.62
N GLU A 52 14.75 9.67 -11.97
CA GLU A 52 16.02 9.82 -11.27
C GLU A 52 16.01 11.15 -10.51
N VAL A 53 16.16 11.09 -9.19
CA VAL A 53 16.09 12.27 -8.31
C VAL A 53 17.20 12.16 -7.28
N PHE A 54 18.05 13.19 -7.17
CA PHE A 54 19.24 13.19 -6.32
C PHE A 54 20.15 11.96 -6.54
N GLY A 55 20.26 11.47 -7.79
CA GLY A 55 21.05 10.29 -8.15
C GLY A 55 20.42 8.93 -7.76
N LEU A 56 19.18 8.92 -7.24
CA LEU A 56 18.43 7.71 -6.92
C LEU A 56 17.38 7.42 -7.98
N LYS A 57 17.25 6.14 -8.36
CA LYS A 57 16.22 5.66 -9.29
C LYS A 57 14.96 5.24 -8.55
N PHE A 58 13.84 5.84 -8.92
CA PHE A 58 12.50 5.53 -8.43
C PHE A 58 11.67 4.92 -9.56
N LYS A 59 10.99 3.80 -9.29
CA LYS A 59 10.13 3.13 -10.28
C LYS A 59 8.94 3.99 -10.74
N ASN A 60 8.51 4.94 -9.92
CA ASN A 60 7.41 5.86 -10.21
C ASN A 60 7.53 7.15 -9.38
N PRO A 61 6.83 8.25 -9.71
CA PRO A 61 6.95 9.53 -9.01
C PRO A 61 6.07 9.64 -7.75
N VAL A 62 5.35 8.59 -7.34
CA VAL A 62 4.36 8.61 -6.25
C VAL A 62 4.92 7.93 -5.00
N GLY A 63 5.11 8.71 -3.94
CA GLY A 63 5.47 8.21 -2.60
C GLY A 63 4.28 8.16 -1.65
N LEU A 64 4.40 7.38 -0.58
CA LEU A 64 3.52 7.44 0.59
C LEU A 64 4.19 8.33 1.65
N ALA A 65 3.43 9.29 2.21
CA ALA A 65 3.87 10.16 3.29
C ALA A 65 3.54 9.57 4.68
#